data_AF-A0A0F9CL26-F1
#
_entry.id   AF-A0A0F9CL26-F1
#
_cell.length_a   1.000
_cell.length_b   1.000
_cell.length_c   1.000
_cell.angle_alpha   90.00
_cell.angle_beta   90.00
_cell.angle_gamma   90.00
#
_symmetry.space_group_name_H-M   'P 1'
#
loop_
_entity.id
_entity.type
_entity.pdbx_description
1 polymer ?
#
loop_
_entity_poly.entity_id
_entity_poly.type
_entity_poly.pdbx_seq_one_letter_code
_entity_poly.pdbx_strand_id
1 'polypeptide(L)'
;MPFESSDSGSTLQGATTSQEPAFHIPYLDFRENDIYITLDYRHQIYRLHQSGVEVIEISAIPGFPHWNTGMKKIIFDLDGQEVVCGITSWGFGLVKPEDGMQSWRKIEEGIVASLPTIVLPHPFDPDVIYTTGNFIQDKYFTRDFSMTWLPFMPDDPRGDEVRVDLHDPDHLIYMSEGTDLFESRDGGKTFSRIADQFRSARIFDIEV
;
A
#
# COMPACT_ATOMS: atom_id res chain seq x y z
N MET A 1 -15.36 9.74 16.30
CA MET A 1 -16.67 9.59 15.65
C MET A 1 -16.45 9.79 14.16
N PRO A 2 -16.89 8.88 13.29
CA PRO A 2 -16.75 9.05 11.85
C PRO A 2 -17.63 10.21 11.35
N PHE A 3 -17.12 10.94 10.36
CA PHE A 3 -17.82 12.02 9.67
C PHE A 3 -17.73 11.78 8.17
N GLU A 4 -18.80 12.11 7.44
CA GLU A 4 -18.87 12.02 5.99
C GLU A 4 -19.15 13.40 5.38
N SER A 5 -18.74 13.58 4.13
CA SER A 5 -19.04 14.77 3.33
C SER A 5 -19.58 14.34 1.98
N SER A 6 -20.63 15.04 1.53
CA SER A 6 -21.22 14.86 0.20
C SER A 6 -20.91 16.04 -0.74
N ASP A 7 -20.08 16.98 -0.31
CA ASP A 7 -19.80 18.25 -0.97
C ASP A 7 -18.29 18.56 -1.01
N SER A 8 -17.51 17.52 -1.30
CA SER A 8 -16.05 17.63 -1.46
C SER A 8 -15.33 18.18 -0.22
N GLY A 9 -15.86 17.87 0.98
CA GLY A 9 -15.28 18.26 2.26
C GLY A 9 -15.76 19.61 2.79
N SER A 10 -16.68 20.30 2.11
CA SER A 10 -17.15 21.63 2.52
C SER A 10 -18.04 21.58 3.77
N THR A 11 -18.80 20.49 3.94
CA THR A 11 -19.55 20.19 5.14
C THR A 11 -19.32 18.75 5.59
N LEU A 12 -19.24 18.58 6.91
CA LEU A 12 -19.08 17.29 7.56
C LEU A 12 -20.34 16.97 8.37
N GLN A 13 -20.94 15.82 8.11
CA GLN A 13 -22.07 15.28 8.87
C GLN A 13 -21.61 14.04 9.64
N GLY A 14 -22.15 13.83 10.85
CA GLY A 14 -21.81 12.65 11.64
C GLY A 14 -22.37 11.40 10.97
N ALA A 15 -21.51 10.45 10.62
CA ALA A 15 -21.95 9.22 9.98
C ALA A 15 -22.75 8.37 10.99
N THR A 16 -24.01 8.08 10.68
CA THR A 16 -24.91 7.32 11.54
C THR A 16 -24.70 5.81 11.36
N THR A 17 -23.74 5.21 12.06
CA THR A 17 -23.74 3.74 12.25
C THR A 17 -23.09 3.27 13.55
N SER A 18 -23.86 2.41 14.24
CA SER A 18 -23.60 1.40 15.30
C SER A 18 -22.70 1.72 16.49
N GLN A 19 -23.10 1.20 17.66
CA GLN A 19 -22.39 1.20 18.96
C GLN A 19 -21.06 0.41 18.98
N GLU A 20 -20.30 0.39 17.89
CA GLU A 20 -19.00 -0.28 17.83
C GLU A 20 -17.88 0.68 18.26
N PRO A 21 -16.92 0.24 19.08
CA PRO A 21 -15.88 1.11 19.59
C PRO A 21 -14.98 1.66 18.47
N ALA A 22 -14.80 2.98 18.47
CA ALA A 22 -14.18 3.79 17.42
C ALA A 22 -12.64 3.76 17.37
N PHE A 23 -12.01 2.58 17.41
CA PHE A 23 -10.54 2.46 17.49
C PHE A 23 -9.83 2.01 16.21
N HIS A 24 -10.53 1.89 15.08
CA HIS A 24 -9.92 1.43 13.83
C HIS A 24 -9.87 2.57 12.81
N ILE A 25 -8.68 2.85 12.27
CA ILE A 25 -8.54 3.70 11.09
C ILE A 25 -8.82 2.79 9.90
N PRO A 26 -10.00 2.88 9.25
CA PRO A 26 -10.24 2.09 8.05
C PRO A 26 -9.24 2.51 6.98
N TYR A 27 -8.69 1.52 6.27
CA TYR A 27 -8.07 1.82 4.99
C TYR A 27 -9.17 1.68 3.95
N LEU A 28 -9.20 2.63 3.03
CA LEU A 28 -10.10 2.59 1.90
C LEU A 28 -9.29 2.74 0.62
N ASP A 29 -9.77 2.09 -0.41
CA ASP A 29 -9.33 2.32 -1.76
C ASP A 29 -10.49 2.13 -2.73
N PHE A 30 -10.38 2.67 -3.95
CA PHE A 30 -11.43 2.64 -4.94
C PHE A 30 -10.98 1.89 -6.19
N ARG A 31 -11.92 1.17 -6.80
CA ARG A 31 -11.74 0.55 -8.11
C ARG A 31 -13.01 0.78 -8.91
N GLU A 32 -12.85 1.36 -10.09
CA GLU A 32 -13.99 1.74 -10.94
C GLU A 32 -15.00 2.58 -10.15
N ASN A 33 -16.19 2.03 -9.88
CA ASN A 33 -17.26 2.69 -9.11
C ASN A 33 -17.43 2.12 -7.69
N ASP A 34 -16.55 1.22 -7.27
CA ASP A 34 -16.66 0.51 -6.00
C ASP A 34 -15.61 1.01 -4.99
N ILE A 35 -16.02 1.09 -3.72
CA ILE A 35 -15.14 1.45 -2.61
C ILE A 35 -14.87 0.19 -1.79
N TYR A 36 -13.60 -0.11 -1.58
CA TYR A 36 -13.15 -1.22 -0.74
C TYR A 36 -12.67 -0.67 0.59
N ILE A 37 -13.16 -1.25 1.68
CA ILE A 37 -12.82 -0.83 3.04
C ILE A 37 -12.28 -2.04 3.80
N THR A 38 -11.10 -1.87 4.39
CA THR A 38 -10.56 -2.81 5.39
C THR A 38 -10.61 -2.21 6.77
N LEU A 39 -10.88 -3.07 7.75
CA LEU A 39 -10.84 -2.73 9.16
C LEU A 39 -9.74 -3.55 9.81
N ASP A 40 -8.84 -2.86 10.52
CA ASP A 40 -7.76 -3.48 11.26
C ASP A 40 -8.27 -4.67 12.10
N TYR A 41 -7.55 -5.79 12.01
CA TYR A 41 -7.83 -7.04 12.75
C TYR A 41 -9.13 -7.76 12.37
N ARG A 42 -9.82 -7.37 11.29
CA ARG A 42 -10.93 -8.16 10.73
C ARG A 42 -10.47 -8.96 9.51
N HIS A 43 -11.07 -10.14 9.36
CA HIS A 43 -10.89 -11.04 8.23
C HIS A 43 -11.88 -10.73 7.10
N GLN A 44 -12.29 -9.47 6.98
CA GLN A 44 -13.32 -9.04 6.04
C GLN A 44 -12.87 -7.79 5.29
N ILE A 45 -13.26 -7.73 4.02
CA ILE A 45 -13.21 -6.54 3.18
C ILE A 45 -14.65 -6.18 2.85
N TYR A 46 -15.03 -4.92 3.06
CA TYR A 46 -16.33 -4.42 2.67
C TYR A 46 -16.20 -3.76 1.31
N ARG A 47 -16.93 -4.26 0.32
CA ARG A 47 -17.03 -3.66 -1.01
C ARG A 47 -18.36 -2.95 -1.13
N LEU A 48 -18.32 -1.64 -1.23
CA LEU A 48 -19.48 -0.79 -1.43
C LEU A 48 -19.64 -0.56 -2.93
N HIS A 49 -20.82 -0.84 -3.46
CA HIS A 49 -21.19 -0.65 -4.86
C HIS A 49 -22.58 0.01 -4.93
N GLN A 50 -23.00 0.47 -6.12
CA GLN A 50 -24.27 1.23 -6.26
C GLN A 50 -25.52 0.49 -5.75
N SER A 51 -25.51 -0.84 -5.78
CA SER A 51 -26.63 -1.69 -5.37
C SER A 51 -26.56 -2.20 -3.92
N GLY A 52 -25.52 -1.87 -3.15
CA GLY A 52 -25.41 -2.28 -1.75
C GLY A 52 -23.98 -2.48 -1.26
N VAL A 53 -23.86 -3.27 -0.18
CA VAL A 53 -22.58 -3.64 0.44
C VAL A 53 -22.39 -5.15 0.32
N GLU A 54 -21.29 -5.55 -0.31
CA GLU A 54 -20.80 -6.93 -0.35
C GLU A 54 -19.70 -7.11 0.71
N VAL A 55 -19.71 -8.27 1.39
CA VAL A 55 -18.67 -8.63 2.37
C VAL A 55 -17.83 -9.75 1.75
N ILE A 56 -16.54 -9.48 1.55
CA ILE A 56 -15.56 -10.45 1.05
C ILE A 56 -14.81 -11.01 2.27
N GLU A 57 -14.98 -12.30 2.52
CA GLU A 57 -14.27 -13.01 3.59
C GLU A 57 -12.85 -13.36 3.15
N ILE A 58 -11.88 -13.04 3.99
CA ILE A 58 -10.47 -13.35 3.74
C ILE A 58 -10.21 -14.77 4.24
N SER A 59 -10.00 -15.67 3.27
CA SER A 59 -9.65 -17.06 3.50
C SER A 59 -8.20 -17.22 3.99
N ALA A 60 -7.84 -18.43 4.41
CA ALA A 60 -6.47 -18.73 4.83
C ALA A 60 -5.49 -18.54 3.67
N ILE A 61 -4.40 -17.82 3.91
CA ILE A 61 -3.38 -17.53 2.90
C ILE A 61 -2.26 -18.57 3.01
N PRO A 62 -2.02 -19.41 1.98
CA PRO A 62 -0.94 -20.39 2.00
C PRO A 62 0.41 -19.73 2.30
N GLY A 63 1.19 -20.33 3.21
CA GLY A 63 2.48 -19.80 3.64
C GLY A 63 2.43 -18.78 4.78
N PHE A 64 1.25 -18.36 5.22
CA PHE A 64 1.05 -17.62 6.47
C PHE A 64 0.44 -18.50 7.56
N PRO A 65 0.71 -18.21 8.85
CA PRO A 65 0.00 -18.86 9.94
C PRO A 65 -1.51 -18.62 9.87
N HIS A 66 -2.32 -19.65 10.17
CA HIS A 66 -3.80 -19.61 10.05
C HIS A 66 -4.50 -18.54 10.90
N TRP A 67 -3.84 -18.00 11.93
CA TRP A 67 -4.34 -16.91 12.77
C TRP A 67 -3.99 -15.50 12.23
N ASN A 68 -3.29 -15.43 11.09
CA ASN A 68 -2.74 -14.21 10.51
C ASN A 68 -3.40 -13.89 9.16
N THR A 69 -4.70 -13.66 9.17
CA THR A 69 -5.53 -13.43 7.97
C THR A 69 -6.24 -12.08 7.99
N GLY A 70 -5.89 -11.16 8.91
CA GLY A 70 -6.51 -9.84 8.94
C GLY A 70 -5.81 -8.90 7.96
N MET A 71 -6.54 -8.28 7.04
CA MET A 71 -5.96 -7.34 6.06
C MET A 71 -5.97 -5.92 6.63
N LYS A 72 -4.79 -5.31 6.78
CA LYS A 72 -4.68 -3.92 7.24
C LYS A 72 -5.05 -2.95 6.11
N LYS A 73 -4.42 -3.12 4.95
CA LYS A 73 -4.49 -2.20 3.83
C LYS A 73 -4.87 -2.97 2.56
N ILE A 74 -5.47 -2.26 1.61
CA ILE A 74 -5.68 -2.66 0.21
C ILE A 74 -5.20 -1.49 -0.62
N ILE A 75 -4.52 -1.77 -1.73
CA ILE A 75 -4.02 -0.77 -2.67
C ILE A 75 -4.25 -1.34 -4.06
N PHE A 76 -5.06 -0.68 -4.89
CA PHE A 76 -5.27 -0.96 -6.30
C PHE A 76 -4.29 -0.16 -7.17
N ASP A 77 -3.90 -0.75 -8.31
CA ASP A 77 -3.19 -0.04 -9.37
C ASP A 77 -4.18 0.76 -10.26
N LEU A 78 -3.72 1.87 -10.82
CA LEU A 78 -4.51 2.86 -11.55
C LEU A 78 -5.10 2.34 -12.86
N ASP A 79 -4.44 1.37 -13.49
CA ASP A 79 -4.93 0.73 -14.72
C ASP A 79 -5.95 -0.40 -14.46
N GLY A 80 -6.35 -0.62 -13.21
CA GLY A 80 -7.38 -1.60 -12.85
C GLY A 80 -6.96 -3.07 -13.00
N GLN A 81 -5.66 -3.33 -13.25
CA GLN A 81 -5.06 -4.66 -13.21
C GLN A 81 -4.58 -4.95 -11.78
N GLU A 82 -5.00 -6.10 -11.26
CA GLU A 82 -5.07 -6.39 -9.82
C GLU A 82 -3.69 -6.39 -9.14
N VAL A 83 -3.46 -5.42 -8.25
CA VAL A 83 -2.56 -5.57 -7.10
C VAL A 83 -3.42 -5.26 -5.88
N VAL A 84 -3.30 -6.05 -4.82
CA VAL A 84 -3.88 -5.73 -3.50
C VAL A 84 -2.87 -6.11 -2.44
N CYS A 85 -2.22 -5.10 -1.86
CA CYS A 85 -1.24 -5.31 -0.80
C CYS A 85 -1.91 -5.45 0.56
N GLY A 86 -1.98 -6.68 1.05
CA GLY A 86 -2.52 -7.01 2.37
C GLY A 86 -1.47 -7.13 3.46
N ILE A 87 -1.39 -6.14 4.36
CA ILE A 87 -0.58 -6.29 5.57
C ILE A 87 -1.33 -7.20 6.54
N THR A 88 -0.74 -8.32 6.95
CA THR A 88 -1.39 -9.22 7.91
C THR A 88 -1.30 -8.69 9.35
N SER A 89 -2.30 -9.00 10.19
CA SER A 89 -2.59 -8.29 11.44
C SER A 89 -1.51 -8.35 12.54
N TRP A 90 -0.54 -9.26 12.47
CA TRP A 90 0.50 -9.42 13.50
C TRP A 90 1.89 -9.80 12.98
N GLY A 91 2.01 -10.02 11.69
CA GLY A 91 3.26 -10.06 10.93
C GLY A 91 2.96 -9.38 9.61
N PHE A 92 3.81 -8.53 9.10
CA PHE A 92 3.49 -7.87 7.85
C PHE A 92 3.85 -8.82 6.71
N GLY A 93 3.16 -8.70 5.58
CA GLY A 93 3.60 -9.37 4.38
C GLY A 93 2.91 -8.85 3.14
N LEU A 94 3.35 -9.29 1.96
CA LEU A 94 2.73 -8.95 0.69
C LEU A 94 1.98 -10.15 0.12
N VAL A 95 0.73 -9.91 -0.24
CA VAL A 95 -0.15 -10.86 -0.90
C VAL A 95 -0.72 -10.23 -2.16
N LYS A 96 -1.24 -11.06 -3.06
CA LYS A 96 -1.95 -10.66 -4.27
C LYS A 96 -3.28 -11.43 -4.32
N PRO A 97 -4.40 -10.79 -4.72
CA PRO A 97 -5.67 -11.48 -4.83
C PRO A 97 -5.63 -12.38 -6.07
N GLU A 98 -6.37 -13.47 -6.01
CA GLU A 98 -6.61 -14.39 -7.10
C GLU A 98 -8.13 -14.66 -7.19
N ASP A 99 -8.58 -15.14 -8.35
CA ASP A 99 -9.97 -15.50 -8.60
C ASP A 99 -10.99 -14.39 -8.23
N GLY A 100 -10.63 -13.12 -8.44
CA GLY A 100 -11.47 -11.97 -8.08
C GLY A 100 -11.62 -11.78 -6.56
N MET A 101 -10.52 -11.88 -5.82
CA MET A 101 -10.43 -11.76 -4.35
C MET A 101 -11.06 -12.92 -3.54
N GLN A 102 -11.33 -14.05 -4.19
CA GLN A 102 -11.81 -15.26 -3.48
C GLN A 102 -10.65 -16.01 -2.80
N SER A 103 -9.46 -15.88 -3.37
CA SER A 103 -8.22 -16.51 -2.89
C SER A 103 -7.06 -15.50 -2.91
N TRP A 104 -5.97 -15.84 -2.23
CA TRP A 104 -4.83 -14.94 -2.03
C TRP A 104 -3.51 -15.72 -2.11
N ARG A 105 -2.51 -15.15 -2.79
CA ARG A 105 -1.17 -15.73 -2.89
C ARG A 105 -0.12 -14.79 -2.31
N LYS A 106 0.85 -15.35 -1.57
CA LYS A 106 2.02 -14.62 -1.06
C LYS A 106 2.95 -14.21 -2.22
N ILE A 107 3.41 -12.97 -2.20
CA ILE A 107 4.25 -12.40 -3.27
C ILE A 107 5.54 -11.75 -2.74
N GLU A 108 5.97 -12.05 -1.52
CA GLU A 108 7.15 -11.44 -0.88
C GLU A 108 8.40 -12.33 -0.87
N GLU A 109 8.42 -13.38 -1.71
CA GLU A 109 9.55 -14.29 -1.76
C GLU A 109 10.82 -13.57 -2.22
N GLY A 110 11.89 -13.64 -1.43
CA GLY A 110 13.15 -12.90 -1.67
C GLY A 110 13.30 -11.60 -0.88
N ILE A 111 12.22 -11.08 -0.26
CA ILE A 111 12.31 -9.97 0.69
C ILE A 111 12.82 -10.49 2.04
N VAL A 112 13.95 -9.96 2.51
CA VAL A 112 14.49 -10.31 3.83
C VAL A 112 13.64 -9.64 4.91
N ALA A 113 13.15 -10.46 5.86
CA ALA A 113 12.35 -10.00 6.99
C ALA A 113 11.19 -9.07 6.58
N SER A 114 10.44 -9.48 5.53
CA SER A 114 9.34 -8.71 4.95
C SER A 114 8.45 -8.08 6.02
N LEU A 115 8.61 -6.76 6.19
CA LEU A 115 7.74 -5.93 7.01
C LEU A 115 7.34 -4.63 6.32
N PRO A 116 6.54 -4.69 5.23
CA PRO A 116 6.23 -3.53 4.42
C PRO A 116 5.34 -2.55 5.18
N THR A 117 5.79 -1.31 5.31
CA THR A 117 5.00 -0.17 5.80
C THR A 117 4.45 0.65 4.64
N ILE A 118 5.17 0.66 3.52
CA ILE A 118 4.77 1.29 2.27
C ILE A 118 4.78 0.25 1.17
N VAL A 119 3.73 0.29 0.36
CA VAL A 119 3.70 -0.40 -0.92
C VAL A 119 3.13 0.57 -1.95
N LEU A 120 3.81 0.67 -3.07
CA LEU A 120 3.50 1.60 -4.15
C LEU A 120 3.56 0.83 -5.48
N PRO A 121 2.40 0.47 -6.07
CA PRO A 121 2.36 -0.04 -7.43
C PRO A 121 2.72 1.08 -8.42
N HIS A 122 3.31 0.70 -9.55
CA HIS A 122 3.58 1.62 -10.64
C HIS A 122 2.29 1.89 -11.43
N PRO A 123 1.96 3.16 -11.74
CA PRO A 123 0.64 3.58 -12.23
C PRO A 123 0.21 2.98 -13.58
N PHE A 124 1.17 2.53 -14.40
CA PHE A 124 0.92 2.01 -15.74
C PHE A 124 1.63 0.69 -16.05
N ASP A 125 2.26 0.07 -15.05
CA ASP A 125 3.06 -1.14 -15.24
C ASP A 125 2.82 -2.08 -14.05
N PRO A 126 1.90 -3.06 -14.19
CA PRO A 126 1.53 -3.95 -13.09
C PRO A 126 2.67 -4.89 -12.67
N ASP A 127 3.77 -4.92 -13.42
CA ASP A 127 4.94 -5.72 -13.10
C ASP A 127 5.80 -5.04 -12.03
N VAL A 128 5.62 -3.72 -11.87
CA VAL A 128 6.48 -2.87 -11.05
C VAL A 128 5.78 -2.48 -9.76
N ILE A 129 6.38 -2.86 -8.63
CA ILE A 129 5.93 -2.49 -7.29
C ILE A 129 7.15 -2.13 -6.45
N TYR A 130 7.07 -1.03 -5.70
CA TYR A 130 8.06 -0.62 -4.72
C TYR A 130 7.53 -0.87 -3.32
N THR A 131 8.39 -1.38 -2.43
CA THR A 131 8.07 -1.63 -1.03
C THR A 131 9.21 -1.24 -0.11
N THR A 132 8.86 -0.66 1.04
CA THR A 132 9.82 -0.28 2.09
C THR A 132 9.25 -0.64 3.46
N GLY A 133 10.13 -0.88 4.44
CA GLY A 133 9.75 -1.04 5.84
C GLY A 133 10.53 -0.10 6.75
N ASN A 134 9.94 0.25 7.90
CA ASN A 134 10.54 1.21 8.83
C ASN A 134 11.40 0.55 9.93
N PHE A 135 11.37 -0.79 10.05
CA PHE A 135 12.00 -1.47 11.19
C PHE A 135 13.05 -2.49 10.79
N ILE A 136 12.68 -3.51 10.00
CA ILE A 136 13.59 -4.63 9.68
C ILE A 136 13.66 -4.97 8.19
N GLN A 137 12.76 -4.43 7.37
CA GLN A 137 12.76 -4.65 5.93
C GLN A 137 13.49 -3.50 5.24
N ASP A 138 14.44 -3.84 4.38
CA ASP A 138 15.05 -2.91 3.44
C ASP A 138 14.07 -2.51 2.31
N LYS A 139 14.57 -1.72 1.36
CA LYS A 139 13.80 -1.18 0.25
C LYS A 139 13.92 -2.15 -0.92
N TYR A 140 12.79 -2.65 -1.40
CA TYR A 140 12.75 -3.62 -2.50
C TYR A 140 11.81 -3.16 -3.61
N PHE A 141 12.12 -3.57 -4.83
CA PHE A 141 11.18 -3.46 -5.94
C PHE A 141 11.12 -4.78 -6.70
N THR A 142 10.01 -4.99 -7.41
CA THR A 142 9.85 -6.02 -8.44
C THR A 142 9.62 -5.35 -9.79
N ARG A 143 9.92 -6.05 -10.89
CA ARG A 143 9.58 -5.66 -12.27
C ARG A 143 9.12 -6.88 -13.08
N ASP A 144 8.64 -7.91 -12.40
CA ASP A 144 8.34 -9.21 -13.01
C ASP A 144 7.13 -9.85 -12.34
N PHE A 145 6.07 -9.07 -12.15
CA PHE A 145 4.82 -9.51 -11.50
C PHE A 145 5.04 -10.09 -10.09
N SER A 146 5.96 -9.51 -9.32
CA SER A 146 6.33 -9.98 -7.98
C SER A 146 6.89 -11.41 -7.96
N MET A 147 7.48 -11.88 -9.06
CA MET A 147 8.20 -13.15 -9.09
C MET A 147 9.56 -13.03 -8.40
N THR A 148 10.24 -11.88 -8.53
CA THR A 148 11.49 -11.59 -7.84
C THR A 148 11.48 -10.17 -7.25
N TRP A 149 12.17 -10.02 -6.12
CA TRP A 149 12.39 -8.74 -5.45
C TRP A 149 13.87 -8.43 -5.38
N LEU A 150 14.23 -7.22 -5.80
CA LEU A 150 15.60 -6.72 -5.80
C LEU A 150 15.70 -5.54 -4.82
N PRO A 151 16.76 -5.48 -4.00
CA PRO A 151 16.99 -4.32 -3.15
C PRO A 151 17.27 -3.09 -4.02
N PHE A 152 16.76 -1.93 -3.61
CA PHE A 152 17.20 -0.63 -4.12
C PHE A 152 17.71 0.22 -2.97
N MET A 153 18.65 1.13 -3.26
CA MET A 153 19.28 1.99 -2.24
C MET A 153 19.77 1.26 -0.97
N PRO A 154 20.64 0.24 -1.11
CA PRO A 154 21.07 -0.61 0.00
C PRO A 154 21.94 0.13 1.04
N ASP A 155 22.54 1.26 0.68
CA ASP A 155 23.45 2.03 1.55
C ASP A 155 22.71 2.93 2.55
N ASP A 156 21.39 3.07 2.41
CA ASP A 156 20.57 3.81 3.35
C ASP A 156 19.74 2.80 4.18
N PRO A 157 20.00 2.68 5.49
CA PRO A 157 19.39 1.65 6.32
C PRO A 157 17.95 1.97 6.77
N ARG A 158 17.38 3.14 6.43
CA ARG A 158 16.10 3.59 6.98
C ARG A 158 15.24 4.29 5.94
N GLY A 159 14.23 3.59 5.42
CA GLY A 159 13.30 4.16 4.46
C GLY A 159 12.01 4.64 5.08
N ASP A 160 11.64 5.87 4.75
CA ASP A 160 10.43 6.50 5.25
C ASP A 160 9.34 6.59 4.19
N GLU A 161 9.64 7.06 2.98
CA GLU A 161 8.62 7.25 1.92
C GLU A 161 9.19 7.13 0.50
N VAL A 162 8.40 6.56 -0.43
CA VAL A 162 8.64 6.58 -1.89
C VAL A 162 7.38 7.02 -2.61
N ARG A 163 7.52 7.80 -3.68
CA ARG A 163 6.45 8.24 -4.59
C ARG A 163 6.91 8.16 -6.04
N VAL A 164 5.96 7.87 -6.92
CA VAL A 164 6.08 7.86 -8.38
C VAL A 164 5.32 9.07 -8.90
N ASP A 165 5.91 9.77 -9.86
CA ASP A 165 5.23 10.79 -10.66
C ASP A 165 4.25 10.12 -11.63
N LEU A 166 2.97 10.49 -11.55
CA LEU A 166 1.90 9.90 -12.37
C LEU A 166 1.95 10.34 -13.84
N HIS A 167 2.74 11.36 -14.18
CA HIS A 167 2.91 11.86 -15.55
C HIS A 167 4.25 11.42 -16.16
N ASP A 168 5.24 11.11 -15.33
CA ASP A 168 6.54 10.57 -15.73
C ASP A 168 6.92 9.40 -14.81
N PRO A 169 6.52 8.16 -15.11
CA PRO A 169 6.73 7.02 -14.21
C PRO A 169 8.20 6.62 -14.01
N ASP A 170 9.10 7.12 -14.85
CA ASP A 170 10.54 6.99 -14.65
C ASP A 170 11.05 7.94 -13.55
N HIS A 171 10.26 8.96 -13.18
CA HIS A 171 10.55 9.94 -12.15
C HIS A 171 10.00 9.49 -10.79
N LEU A 172 10.91 9.23 -9.85
CA LEU A 172 10.58 8.85 -8.47
C LEU A 172 11.26 9.77 -7.49
N ILE A 173 10.55 10.09 -6.41
CA ILE A 173 11.12 10.72 -5.23
C ILE A 173 11.09 9.74 -4.06
N TYR A 174 12.23 9.62 -3.40
CA TYR A 174 12.42 8.80 -2.22
C TYR A 174 12.95 9.65 -1.07
N MET A 175 12.45 9.39 0.13
CA MET A 175 12.85 10.07 1.35
C MET A 175 13.26 9.05 2.40
N SER A 176 14.46 9.25 2.95
CA SER A 176 14.97 8.43 4.06
C SER A 176 14.48 8.97 5.41
N GLU A 177 14.43 8.09 6.42
CA GLU A 177 14.20 8.48 7.82
C GLU A 177 15.29 9.45 8.31
N GLY A 178 16.49 9.34 7.72
CA GLY A 178 17.61 10.24 7.94
C GLY A 178 17.42 11.64 7.36
N THR A 179 16.27 11.93 6.76
CA THR A 179 15.87 13.25 6.20
C THR A 179 16.62 13.66 4.95
N ASP A 180 17.10 12.69 4.18
CA ASP A 180 17.67 12.91 2.85
C ASP A 180 16.60 12.65 1.77
N LEU A 181 16.60 13.49 0.73
CA LEU A 181 15.71 13.39 -0.41
C LEU A 181 16.50 12.93 -1.63
N PHE A 182 15.97 11.92 -2.31
CA PHE A 182 16.59 11.31 -3.48
C PHE A 182 15.62 11.35 -4.67
N GLU A 183 16.17 11.57 -5.85
CA GLU A 183 15.46 11.55 -7.12
C GLU A 183 16.01 10.43 -8.01
N SER A 184 15.11 9.69 -8.61
CA SER A 184 15.38 8.82 -9.76
C SER A 184 14.67 9.37 -10.98
N ARG A 185 15.30 9.20 -12.15
CA ARG A 185 14.75 9.52 -13.48
C ARG A 185 14.86 8.32 -14.43
N ASP A 186 14.99 7.12 -13.87
CA ASP A 186 15.16 5.86 -14.60
C ASP A 186 14.32 4.71 -14.02
N GLY A 187 13.20 5.07 -13.38
CA GLY A 187 12.25 4.12 -12.80
C GLY A 187 12.78 3.50 -11.51
N GLY A 188 13.61 4.19 -10.75
CA GLY A 188 14.19 3.71 -9.50
C GLY A 188 15.33 2.70 -9.68
N LYS A 189 15.99 2.66 -10.84
CA LYS A 189 17.21 1.85 -11.03
C LYS A 189 18.40 2.53 -10.36
N THR A 190 18.47 3.85 -10.45
CA THR A 190 19.46 4.68 -9.76
C THR A 190 18.79 5.86 -9.08
N PHE A 191 19.39 6.31 -7.99
CA PHE A 191 18.93 7.46 -7.22
C PHE A 191 20.09 8.41 -6.98
N SER A 192 19.80 9.71 -7.08
CA SER A 192 20.73 10.79 -6.75
C SER A 192 20.16 11.62 -5.61
N ARG A 193 21.00 11.99 -4.62
CA ARG A 193 20.53 12.83 -3.52
C ARG A 193 20.37 14.26 -4.02
N ILE A 194 19.16 14.81 -3.90
CA ILE A 194 18.82 16.16 -4.35
C ILE A 194 18.71 17.16 -3.20
N ALA A 195 18.54 16.68 -1.95
CA ALA A 195 18.61 17.50 -0.75
C ALA A 195 18.87 16.66 0.52
N ASP A 196 19.31 17.32 1.60
CA ASP A 196 19.63 16.70 2.90
C ASP A 196 19.21 17.59 4.09
N GLN A 197 19.24 17.00 5.29
CA GLN A 197 19.07 17.69 6.59
C GLN A 197 17.72 18.38 6.83
N PHE A 198 16.63 17.85 6.28
CA PHE A 198 15.30 18.33 6.66
C PHE A 198 14.98 17.95 8.12
N ARG A 199 14.15 18.71 8.83
CA ARG A 199 13.85 18.41 10.26
C ARG A 199 12.61 17.54 10.48
N SER A 200 11.87 17.26 9.42
CA SER A 200 10.75 16.34 9.29
C SER A 200 10.10 16.68 7.96
N ALA A 201 9.98 15.72 7.06
CA ALA A 201 9.22 15.88 5.84
C ALA A 201 8.32 14.65 5.68
N ARG A 202 7.17 14.85 5.06
CA ARG A 202 6.32 13.81 4.47
C ARG A 202 5.95 14.29 3.08
N ILE A 203 6.03 13.41 2.11
CA ILE A 203 5.59 13.59 0.75
C ILE A 203 4.18 13.02 0.68
N PHE A 204 3.20 13.91 0.79
CA PHE A 204 1.80 13.51 0.64
C PHE A 204 1.49 13.15 -0.81
N ASP A 205 2.09 13.88 -1.76
CA ASP A 205 1.88 13.68 -3.18
C ASP A 205 3.06 14.25 -3.99
N ILE A 206 3.20 13.80 -5.24
CA ILE A 206 4.07 14.43 -6.24
C ILE A 206 3.33 14.55 -7.57
N GLU A 207 3.16 15.79 -8.00
CA GLU A 207 2.68 16.16 -9.33
C GLU A 207 3.68 17.17 -9.89
N VAL A 208 4.22 16.94 -11.09
CA VAL A 208 5.15 17.87 -11.76
C VAL A 208 4.59 18.28 -13.11
#